data_AF-A0A3M5U372-F1
#
_entry.id   AF-A0A3M5U372-F1
#
_cell.length_a   1.000
_cell.length_b   1.000
_cell.length_c   1.000
_cell.angle_alpha   90.00
_cell.angle_beta   90.00
_cell.angle_gamma   90.00
#
_symmetry.space_group_name_H-M   'P 1'
#
loop_
_entity.id
_entity.type
_entity.pdbx_description
1 polymer ?
#
loop_
_entity_poly.entity_id
_entity_poly.type
_entity_poly.pdbx_seq_one_letter_code
_entity_poly.pdbx_strand_id
1 'polypeptide(L)'
;MGNLFRKQYTSRAWATRGPRFLHFSMYLTPWGLIFAALQISGESLYNYSNLDDQQRWLLRCFWGAEPGGWNWTIHSQKLAEINLLPTFFDRGIIHRSINGEAVRNLHLLLPGLTAASFDDTSLRWTAELHHPSHTQDVSEALCRRASIIKASPLTLALEIPDDWHGHNVIMLFRLAAKPALATTYLKEDQGYLNYRIPLDMSTASKPITSSPSVLNEKIQLPVTQIRRVDLNVF
;
A
#
# COMPACT_ATOMS: atom_id res chain seq x y z
N MET A 1 -33.43 -25.96 23.57
CA MET A 1 -33.18 -26.54 22.22
C MET A 1 -32.60 -25.45 21.35
N GLY A 2 -31.39 -25.47 20.81
CA GLY A 2 -30.32 -26.45 20.80
C GLY A 2 -29.17 -25.80 20.01
N ASN A 3 -28.16 -25.31 20.72
CA ASN A 3 -26.93 -24.70 20.20
C ASN A 3 -26.06 -25.76 19.49
N LEU A 4 -26.40 -26.15 18.26
CA LEU A 4 -25.68 -27.22 17.57
C LEU A 4 -25.22 -26.92 16.13
N PHE A 5 -25.53 -25.76 15.55
CA PHE A 5 -25.20 -25.49 14.13
C PHE A 5 -23.97 -24.62 13.88
N ARG A 6 -23.33 -24.06 14.92
CA ARG A 6 -22.23 -23.09 14.74
C ARG A 6 -20.81 -23.69 14.69
N LYS A 7 -20.64 -25.01 14.87
CA LYS A 7 -19.32 -25.66 15.01
C LYS A 7 -18.75 -26.31 13.74
N GLN A 8 -19.44 -26.34 12.60
CA GLN A 8 -19.06 -27.22 11.49
C GLN A 8 -18.28 -26.58 10.33
N TYR A 9 -18.11 -25.26 10.29
CA TYR A 9 -17.50 -24.60 9.12
C TYR A 9 -16.04 -24.17 9.29
N THR A 10 -15.50 -24.13 10.51
CA THR A 10 -14.09 -23.79 10.77
C THR A 10 -13.13 -25.00 10.71
N SER A 11 -13.63 -26.24 10.69
CA SER A 11 -12.79 -27.44 10.74
C SER A 11 -12.37 -27.98 9.36
N ARG A 12 -13.02 -27.57 8.26
CA ARG A 12 -12.80 -28.18 6.93
C ARG A 12 -11.56 -27.66 6.19
N ALA A 13 -11.05 -26.48 6.52
CA ALA A 13 -9.81 -25.96 5.92
C ALA A 13 -8.54 -26.67 6.43
N TRP A 14 -8.59 -27.27 7.63
CA TRP A 14 -7.48 -28.01 8.23
C TRP A 14 -7.51 -29.51 7.88
N ALA A 15 -8.66 -30.04 7.50
CA ALA A 15 -8.84 -31.48 7.24
C ALA A 15 -8.24 -31.96 5.90
N THR A 16 -8.00 -31.07 4.93
CA THR A 16 -7.49 -31.44 3.60
C THR A 16 -5.98 -31.67 3.54
N ARG A 17 -5.22 -31.41 4.62
CA ARG A 17 -3.78 -31.74 4.74
C ARG A 17 -3.48 -33.03 5.53
N GLY A 18 -4.50 -33.64 6.15
CA GLY A 18 -4.35 -34.77 7.07
C GLY A 18 -3.66 -36.03 6.53
N PRO A 19 -4.08 -36.62 5.39
CA PRO A 19 -3.57 -37.94 4.99
C PRO A 19 -2.10 -37.95 4.51
N ARG A 20 -1.60 -36.85 3.92
CA ARG A 20 -0.18 -36.74 3.53
C ARG A 20 0.74 -36.50 4.73
N PHE A 21 0.28 -35.77 5.74
CA PHE A 21 1.02 -35.57 6.99
C PHE A 21 1.12 -36.86 7.80
N LEU A 22 0.04 -37.65 7.85
CA LEU A 22 0.05 -38.97 8.50
C LEU A 22 1.05 -39.93 7.86
N HIS A 23 1.13 -39.96 6.52
CA HIS A 23 2.11 -40.77 5.81
C HIS A 23 3.56 -40.35 6.12
N PHE A 24 3.85 -39.05 6.23
CA PHE A 24 5.19 -38.57 6.65
C PHE A 24 5.50 -38.92 8.11
N SER A 25 4.52 -38.82 9.01
CA SER A 25 4.69 -39.14 10.44
C SER A 25 4.98 -40.63 10.70
N MET A 26 4.55 -41.52 9.82
CA MET A 26 4.80 -42.98 9.92
C MET A 26 6.27 -43.37 9.64
N TYR A 27 7.04 -42.53 8.96
CA TYR A 27 8.46 -42.80 8.65
C TYR A 27 9.44 -42.00 9.54
N LEU A 28 8.94 -41.22 10.49
CA LEU A 28 9.77 -40.43 11.41
C LEU A 28 10.11 -41.24 12.66
N THR A 29 11.39 -41.25 13.03
CA THR A 29 11.82 -41.76 14.34
C THR A 29 11.23 -40.91 15.47
N PRO A 30 11.11 -41.41 16.72
CA PRO A 30 10.59 -40.62 17.85
C PRO A 30 11.30 -39.26 18.02
N TRP A 31 12.60 -39.21 17.73
CA TRP A 31 13.37 -37.96 17.69
C TRP A 31 12.93 -37.02 16.58
N GLY A 32 12.66 -37.55 15.38
CA GLY A 32 12.10 -36.77 14.27
C GLY A 32 10.73 -36.18 14.60
N LEU A 33 9.88 -36.90 15.34
CA LEU A 33 8.59 -36.38 15.83
C LEU A 33 8.77 -35.23 16.83
N ILE A 34 9.74 -35.34 17.75
CA ILE A 34 10.06 -34.27 18.70
C ILE A 34 10.54 -33.00 17.97
N PHE A 35 11.45 -33.14 17.00
CA PHE A 35 11.92 -32.00 16.21
C PHE A 35 10.82 -31.38 15.35
N ALA A 36 9.96 -32.20 14.75
CA ALA A 36 8.80 -31.70 14.01
C ALA A 36 7.82 -30.94 14.92
N ALA A 37 7.54 -31.47 16.11
CA ALA A 37 6.70 -30.80 17.10
C ALA A 37 7.32 -29.48 17.57
N LEU A 38 8.64 -29.45 17.78
CA LEU A 38 9.36 -28.23 18.15
C LEU A 38 9.32 -27.19 17.03
N GLN A 39 9.50 -27.60 15.78
CA GLN A 39 9.43 -26.71 14.63
C GLN A 39 8.02 -26.10 14.48
N ILE A 40 6.98 -26.92 14.56
CA ILE A 40 5.58 -26.46 14.51
C ILE A 40 5.29 -25.50 15.67
N SER A 41 5.77 -25.82 16.87
CA SER A 41 5.58 -24.98 18.06
C SER A 41 6.33 -23.65 17.93
N GLY A 42 7.55 -23.68 17.40
CA GLY A 42 8.37 -22.49 17.15
C GLY A 42 7.75 -21.57 16.10
N GLU A 43 7.31 -22.12 14.96
CA GLU A 43 6.59 -21.37 13.93
C GLU A 43 5.26 -20.80 14.47
N SER A 44 4.54 -21.57 15.28
CA SER A 44 3.30 -21.09 15.91
C SER A 44 3.55 -19.93 16.88
N LEU A 45 4.58 -20.03 17.73
CA LEU A 45 4.95 -18.97 18.67
C LEU A 45 5.47 -17.72 17.95
N TYR A 46 6.24 -17.92 16.87
CA TYR A 46 6.73 -16.84 16.03
C TYR A 46 5.58 -16.12 15.32
N ASN A 47 4.64 -16.86 14.72
CA ASN A 47 3.47 -16.28 14.05
C ASN A 47 2.53 -15.56 15.03
N TYR A 48 2.40 -16.08 16.26
CA TYR A 48 1.60 -15.42 17.30
C TYR A 48 2.23 -14.08 17.74
N SER A 49 3.56 -14.03 17.86
CA SER A 49 4.26 -12.79 18.24
C SER A 49 4.41 -11.79 17.08
N ASN A 50 4.49 -12.27 15.83
CA ASN A 50 4.65 -11.47 14.63
C ASN A 50 3.40 -11.51 13.73
N LEU A 51 2.23 -11.25 14.32
CA LEU A 51 1.00 -11.10 13.54
C LEU A 51 1.15 -9.93 12.55
N ASP A 52 0.76 -10.17 11.30
CA ASP A 52 0.67 -9.13 10.27
C ASP A 52 -0.46 -8.13 10.60
N ASP A 53 -0.43 -6.92 10.05
CA ASP A 53 -1.43 -5.88 10.32
C ASP A 53 -2.85 -6.33 9.95
N GLN A 54 -3.00 -7.12 8.87
CA GLN A 54 -4.27 -7.73 8.51
C GLN A 54 -4.75 -8.75 9.57
N GLN A 55 -3.85 -9.57 10.09
CA GLN A 55 -4.18 -10.56 11.12
C GLN A 55 -4.51 -9.88 12.45
N ARG A 56 -3.76 -8.85 12.84
CA ARG A 56 -4.08 -8.00 14.00
C ARG A 56 -5.44 -7.34 13.87
N TRP A 57 -5.78 -6.87 12.66
CA TRP A 57 -7.10 -6.32 12.40
C TRP A 57 -8.20 -7.38 12.54
N LEU A 58 -8.03 -8.57 11.97
CA LEU A 58 -8.98 -9.68 12.10
C LEU A 58 -9.19 -10.11 13.55
N LEU A 59 -8.14 -10.08 14.37
CA LEU A 59 -8.20 -10.44 15.79
C LEU A 59 -8.92 -9.40 16.64
N ARG A 60 -8.75 -8.11 16.32
CA ARG A 60 -9.26 -6.98 17.11
C ARG A 60 -10.55 -6.35 16.59
N CYS A 61 -11.01 -6.72 15.40
CA CYS A 61 -12.28 -6.23 14.86
C CYS A 61 -13.48 -6.71 15.69
N PHE A 62 -14.68 -6.20 15.38
CA PHE A 62 -15.92 -6.56 16.09
C PHE A 62 -16.24 -8.06 16.11
N TRP A 63 -15.65 -8.81 15.18
CA TRP A 63 -15.87 -10.23 14.95
C TRP A 63 -14.67 -11.07 15.40
N GLY A 64 -13.62 -10.40 15.88
CA GLY A 64 -12.37 -11.00 16.29
C GLY A 64 -12.46 -11.68 17.65
N ALA A 65 -11.50 -12.55 17.93
CA ALA A 65 -11.44 -13.27 19.20
C ALA A 65 -11.10 -12.34 20.39
N GLU A 66 -10.43 -11.22 20.13
CA GLU A 66 -10.02 -10.23 21.13
C GLU A 66 -10.50 -8.84 20.71
N PRO A 67 -11.83 -8.59 20.73
CA PRO A 67 -12.39 -7.36 20.20
C PRO A 67 -11.84 -6.15 20.96
N GLY A 68 -11.17 -5.25 20.24
CA GLY A 68 -10.45 -4.12 20.82
C GLY A 68 -11.33 -2.94 21.26
N GLY A 69 -12.66 -3.12 21.34
CA GLY A 69 -13.62 -2.06 21.65
C GLY A 69 -13.68 -0.94 20.61
N TRP A 70 -13.29 -1.21 19.36
CA TRP A 70 -13.26 -0.20 18.30
C TRP A 70 -14.66 0.27 17.95
N ASN A 71 -14.81 1.57 17.63
CA ASN A 71 -16.01 2.05 16.96
C ASN A 71 -15.90 1.80 15.44
N TRP A 72 -17.01 1.97 14.71
CA TRP A 72 -17.03 1.71 13.26
C TRP A 72 -15.98 2.54 12.52
N THR A 73 -15.79 3.79 12.93
CA THR A 73 -14.79 4.72 12.38
C THR A 73 -13.37 4.20 12.47
N ILE A 74 -12.94 3.75 13.66
CA ILE A 74 -11.58 3.21 13.88
C ILE A 74 -11.41 1.91 13.09
N HIS A 75 -12.45 1.07 13.05
CA HIS A 75 -12.45 -0.17 12.30
C HIS A 75 -12.28 0.04 10.80
N SER A 76 -13.04 0.96 10.20
CA SER A 76 -13.00 1.26 8.77
C SER A 76 -11.69 1.95 8.38
N GLN A 77 -11.19 2.87 9.22
CA GLN A 77 -9.89 3.51 9.04
C GLN A 77 -8.76 2.48 8.97
N LYS A 78 -8.67 1.59 9.96
CA LYS A 78 -7.63 0.56 9.99
C LYS A 78 -7.74 -0.40 8.80
N LEU A 79 -8.96 -0.74 8.38
CA LEU A 79 -9.16 -1.59 7.21
C LEU A 79 -8.67 -0.93 5.92
N ALA A 80 -8.93 0.38 5.78
CA ALA A 80 -8.46 1.18 4.66
C ALA A 80 -6.93 1.28 4.63
N GLU A 81 -6.27 1.46 5.78
CA GLU A 81 -4.81 1.50 5.87
C GLU A 81 -4.12 0.18 5.54
N ILE A 82 -4.83 -0.94 5.61
CA ILE A 82 -4.29 -2.26 5.28
C ILE A 82 -4.48 -2.57 3.79
N ASN A 83 -5.64 -2.24 3.22
CA ASN A 83 -6.02 -2.72 1.87
C ASN A 83 -6.04 -1.63 0.80
N LEU A 84 -6.14 -0.36 1.19
CA LEU A 84 -6.35 0.76 0.28
C LEU A 84 -5.12 1.67 0.22
N LEU A 85 -3.93 1.10 0.35
CA LEU A 85 -2.67 1.83 0.20
C LEU A 85 -2.40 2.14 -1.28
N PRO A 86 -2.17 3.41 -1.65
CA PRO A 86 -1.72 3.79 -2.97
C PRO A 86 -0.40 3.13 -3.36
N THR A 87 -0.25 2.83 -4.64
CA THR A 87 0.96 2.18 -5.19
C THR A 87 1.34 2.81 -6.51
N PHE A 88 2.64 2.91 -6.74
CA PHE A 88 3.19 3.41 -8.00
C PHE A 88 3.63 2.26 -8.89
N PHE A 89 3.33 2.38 -10.19
CA PHE A 89 3.84 1.50 -11.23
C PHE A 89 4.60 2.33 -12.25
N ASP A 90 5.86 1.99 -12.45
CA ASP A 90 6.68 2.62 -13.47
C ASP A 90 6.43 1.95 -14.83
N ARG A 91 5.93 2.73 -15.80
CA ARG A 91 5.71 2.26 -17.17
C ARG A 91 6.88 2.55 -18.10
N GLY A 92 7.95 3.14 -17.58
CA GLY A 92 9.11 3.53 -18.37
C GLY A 92 8.88 4.76 -19.22
N ILE A 93 9.78 4.93 -20.19
CA ILE A 93 9.83 6.09 -21.06
C ILE A 93 8.91 5.87 -22.26
N ILE A 94 7.95 6.78 -22.42
CA ILE A 94 7.05 6.85 -23.56
C ILE A 94 7.35 8.12 -24.35
N HIS A 95 7.07 8.11 -25.66
CA HIS A 95 7.18 9.30 -26.48
C HIS A 95 5.78 9.91 -26.64
N ARG A 96 5.61 11.18 -26.25
CA ARG A 96 4.32 11.85 -26.35
C ARG A 96 3.94 11.98 -27.84
N SER A 97 2.74 11.52 -28.20
CA SER A 97 2.28 11.56 -29.59
C SER A 97 2.18 12.96 -30.21
N ILE A 98 2.08 14.01 -29.38
CA ILE A 98 1.87 15.39 -29.82
C ILE A 98 3.20 16.06 -30.23
N ASN A 99 4.25 15.88 -29.42
CA ASN A 99 5.52 16.61 -29.58
C ASN A 99 6.73 15.69 -29.80
N GLY A 100 6.58 14.37 -29.70
CA GLY A 100 7.68 13.41 -29.76
C GLY A 100 8.61 13.42 -28.53
N GLU A 101 8.33 14.25 -27.52
CA GLU A 101 9.11 14.32 -26.28
C GLU A 101 9.09 13.00 -25.53
N ALA A 102 10.28 12.53 -25.12
CA ALA A 102 10.43 11.40 -24.22
C ALA A 102 10.03 11.82 -22.80
N VAL A 103 9.04 11.14 -22.23
CA VAL A 103 8.57 11.35 -20.86
C VAL A 103 8.45 10.00 -20.16
N ARG A 104 8.87 9.92 -18.90
CA ARG A 104 8.65 8.73 -18.08
C ARG A 104 7.26 8.77 -17.48
N ASN A 105 6.50 7.71 -17.66
CA ASN A 105 5.11 7.64 -17.18
C ASN A 105 5.02 6.79 -15.91
N LEU A 106 4.68 7.42 -14.79
CA LEU A 106 4.38 6.73 -13.54
C LEU A 106 2.87 6.66 -13.33
N HIS A 107 2.37 5.46 -13.05
CA HIS A 107 0.96 5.25 -12.74
C HIS A 107 0.78 5.18 -11.22
N LEU A 108 0.09 6.17 -10.66
CA LEU A 108 -0.33 6.16 -9.27
C LEU A 108 -1.73 5.52 -9.17
N LEU A 109 -1.78 4.32 -8.61
CA LEU A 109 -3.02 3.61 -8.31
C LEU A 109 -3.56 4.05 -6.95
N LEU A 110 -4.79 4.55 -6.91
CA LEU A 110 -5.48 5.02 -5.71
C LEU A 110 -6.67 4.10 -5.39
N PRO A 111 -6.45 2.97 -4.70
CA PRO A 111 -7.53 2.07 -4.33
C PRO A 111 -8.49 2.75 -3.34
N GLY A 112 -9.80 2.48 -3.49
CA GLY A 112 -10.83 3.09 -2.65
C GLY A 112 -11.18 4.53 -2.99
N LEU A 113 -10.55 5.10 -4.03
CA LEU A 113 -10.98 6.33 -4.69
C LEU A 113 -11.48 6.00 -6.10
N THR A 114 -12.54 6.69 -6.49
CA THR A 114 -13.05 6.70 -7.86
C THR A 114 -13.03 8.12 -8.37
N ALA A 115 -13.06 8.31 -9.69
CA ALA A 115 -13.16 9.66 -10.24
C ALA A 115 -14.41 10.39 -9.71
N ALA A 116 -15.52 9.69 -9.50
CA ALA A 116 -16.76 10.28 -8.97
C ALA A 116 -16.67 10.70 -7.49
N SER A 117 -15.91 9.96 -6.67
CA SER A 117 -15.70 10.25 -5.25
C SER A 117 -14.47 11.12 -4.99
N PHE A 118 -13.80 11.60 -6.05
CA PHE A 118 -12.59 12.39 -5.94
C PHE A 118 -12.95 13.86 -5.76
N ASP A 119 -12.89 14.28 -4.49
CA ASP A 119 -13.08 15.67 -4.07
C ASP A 119 -11.73 16.33 -3.75
N ASP A 120 -11.74 17.66 -3.62
CA ASP A 120 -10.55 18.47 -3.34
C ASP A 120 -9.83 18.10 -2.03
N THR A 121 -10.49 17.40 -1.11
CA THR A 121 -9.89 16.95 0.17
C THR A 121 -9.37 15.52 0.13
N SER A 122 -9.52 14.82 -1.00
CA SER A 122 -9.22 13.38 -1.10
C SER A 122 -7.72 13.11 -1.24
N LEU A 123 -6.99 14.04 -1.84
CA LEU A 123 -5.60 13.83 -2.22
C LEU A 123 -4.76 15.10 -2.04
N ARG A 124 -3.65 14.96 -1.34
CA ARG A 124 -2.59 15.96 -1.27
C ARG A 124 -1.25 15.29 -1.44
N TRP A 125 -0.32 15.99 -2.07
CA TRP A 125 1.05 15.49 -2.19
C TRP A 125 2.10 16.58 -2.08
N THR A 126 3.32 16.13 -1.82
CA THR A 126 4.54 16.92 -1.97
C THR A 126 5.57 16.02 -2.65
N ALA A 127 6.19 16.54 -3.69
CA ALA A 127 7.22 15.83 -4.44
C ALA A 127 8.48 16.69 -4.43
N GLU A 128 9.54 16.16 -3.85
CA GLU A 128 10.87 16.78 -3.86
C GLU A 128 11.80 15.94 -4.71
N LEU A 129 12.50 16.59 -5.61
CA LEU A 129 13.51 15.97 -6.44
C LEU A 129 14.88 16.23 -5.82
N HIS A 130 15.56 15.14 -5.47
CA HIS A 130 16.86 15.15 -4.82
C HIS A 130 17.92 14.81 -5.85
N HIS A 131 18.64 15.84 -6.30
CA HIS A 131 19.87 15.68 -7.04
C HIS A 131 21.06 15.60 -6.08
N PRO A 132 22.21 15.05 -6.52
CA PRO A 132 23.43 15.08 -5.72
C PRO A 132 23.89 16.49 -5.31
N SER A 133 23.52 17.52 -6.09
CA SER A 133 23.97 18.91 -5.90
C SER A 133 22.93 19.83 -5.27
N HIS A 134 21.64 19.53 -5.39
CA HIS A 134 20.56 20.38 -4.92
C HIS A 134 19.24 19.62 -4.77
N THR A 135 18.31 20.20 -4.02
CA THR A 135 16.94 19.69 -3.86
C THR A 135 15.98 20.71 -4.47
N GLN A 136 14.99 20.23 -5.23
CA GLN A 136 13.99 21.07 -5.88
C GLN A 136 12.59 20.57 -5.56
N ASP A 137 11.68 21.47 -5.18
CA ASP A 137 10.25 21.15 -5.09
C ASP A 137 9.65 21.10 -6.49
N VAL A 138 9.04 19.96 -6.82
CA VAL A 138 8.43 19.68 -8.12
C VAL A 138 6.93 19.38 -8.01
N SER A 139 6.33 19.64 -6.85
CA SER A 139 4.94 19.27 -6.53
C SER A 139 3.91 19.87 -7.49
N GLU A 140 4.00 21.16 -7.77
CA GLU A 140 3.08 21.85 -8.69
C GLU A 140 3.33 21.47 -10.14
N ALA A 141 4.61 21.36 -10.53
CA ALA A 141 4.99 20.98 -11.89
C ALA A 141 4.47 19.57 -12.23
N LEU A 142 4.52 18.65 -11.27
CA LEU A 142 3.98 17.30 -11.39
C LEU A 142 2.45 17.30 -11.46
N CYS A 143 1.78 18.16 -10.70
CA CYS A 143 0.31 18.33 -10.75
C CYS A 143 -0.19 18.74 -12.14
N ARG A 144 0.44 19.74 -12.77
CA ARG A 144 0.06 20.20 -14.11
C ARG A 144 0.25 19.14 -15.20
N ARG A 145 1.09 18.14 -14.92
CA ARG A 145 1.42 17.01 -15.82
C ARG A 145 0.69 15.73 -15.44
N ALA A 146 -0.19 15.79 -14.45
CA ALA A 146 -0.98 14.66 -14.00
C ALA A 146 -2.26 14.52 -14.85
N SER A 147 -2.62 13.29 -15.17
CA SER A 147 -3.84 12.98 -15.93
C SER A 147 -4.55 11.75 -15.40
N ILE A 148 -5.86 11.67 -15.60
CA ILE A 148 -6.67 10.52 -15.19
C ILE A 148 -6.68 9.49 -16.32
N ILE A 149 -6.18 8.28 -16.06
CA ILE A 149 -6.21 7.17 -17.03
C ILE A 149 -7.39 6.22 -16.76
N LYS A 150 -7.73 6.03 -15.49
CA LYS A 150 -8.80 5.11 -15.08
C LYS A 150 -9.63 5.72 -13.97
N ALA A 151 -10.96 5.57 -14.08
CA ALA A 151 -11.91 6.12 -13.14
C ALA A 151 -12.22 5.21 -11.92
N SER A 152 -11.96 3.90 -12.01
CA SER A 152 -12.23 2.94 -10.91
C SER A 152 -11.36 1.67 -11.00
N PRO A 153 -10.48 1.41 -10.02
CA PRO A 153 -9.97 2.39 -9.06
C PRO A 153 -9.32 3.57 -9.78
N LEU A 154 -9.35 4.75 -9.14
CA LEU A 154 -8.75 5.95 -9.70
C LEU A 154 -7.26 5.72 -9.96
N THR A 155 -6.82 5.94 -11.20
CA THR A 155 -5.41 5.80 -11.59
C THR A 155 -4.96 7.06 -12.30
N LEU A 156 -3.91 7.67 -11.78
CA LEU A 156 -3.31 8.88 -12.33
C LEU A 156 -2.04 8.53 -13.10
N ALA A 157 -1.88 9.04 -14.31
CA ALA A 157 -0.59 9.12 -14.99
C ALA A 157 0.11 10.38 -14.53
N LEU A 158 1.36 10.24 -14.10
CA LEU A 158 2.26 11.34 -13.81
C LEU A 158 3.37 11.30 -14.86
N GLU A 159 3.39 12.32 -15.72
CA GLU A 159 4.43 12.45 -16.74
C GLU A 159 5.64 13.18 -16.16
N ILE A 160 6.73 12.45 -16.02
CA ILE A 160 8.03 12.99 -15.60
C ILE A 160 8.82 13.35 -16.84
N PRO A 161 9.26 14.62 -16.99
CA PRO A 161 10.07 15.02 -18.13
C PRO A 161 11.51 14.55 -18.03
N ASP A 162 12.19 14.56 -19.17
CA ASP A 162 13.55 14.07 -19.29
C ASP A 162 14.59 14.91 -18.51
N ASP A 163 14.32 16.20 -18.28
CA ASP A 163 15.19 17.08 -17.48
C ASP A 163 15.26 16.68 -15.99
N TRP A 164 14.31 15.87 -15.52
CA TRP A 164 14.29 15.36 -14.14
C TRP A 164 15.02 14.02 -14.01
N HIS A 165 15.39 13.41 -15.13
CA HIS A 165 16.12 12.15 -15.14
C HIS A 165 17.60 12.39 -14.87
N GLY A 166 18.24 11.42 -14.22
CA GLY A 166 19.68 11.50 -14.03
C GLY A 166 20.27 10.37 -13.21
N HIS A 167 21.60 10.30 -13.22
CA HIS A 167 22.33 9.35 -12.39
C HIS A 167 22.15 9.72 -10.91
N ASN A 168 21.66 8.77 -10.12
CA ASN A 168 21.39 8.94 -8.68
C ASN A 168 20.36 10.02 -8.33
N VAL A 169 19.45 10.35 -9.24
CA VAL A 169 18.32 11.24 -8.95
C VAL A 169 17.20 10.44 -8.30
N ILE A 170 16.67 10.95 -7.19
CA ILE A 170 15.58 10.32 -6.45
C ILE A 170 14.47 11.35 -6.26
N MET A 171 13.25 10.95 -6.57
CA MET A 171 12.06 11.70 -6.18
C MET A 171 11.52 11.15 -4.87
N LEU A 172 11.49 11.99 -3.85
CA LEU A 172 10.80 11.74 -2.59
C LEU A 172 9.37 12.26 -2.71
N PHE A 173 8.41 11.36 -2.65
CA PHE A 173 7.00 11.68 -2.83
C PHE A 173 6.24 11.37 -1.55
N ARG A 174 5.66 12.39 -0.91
CA ARG A 174 4.79 12.23 0.26
C ARG A 174 3.34 12.40 -0.17
N LEU A 175 2.49 11.46 0.22
CA LEU A 175 1.10 11.36 -0.21
C LEU A 175 0.16 11.26 0.98
N ALA A 176 -0.80 12.16 1.04
CA ALA A 176 -1.95 12.07 1.92
C ALA A 176 -3.17 11.72 1.06
N ALA A 177 -3.64 10.48 1.18
CA ALA A 177 -4.82 9.97 0.49
C ALA A 177 -5.92 9.67 1.50
N LYS A 178 -7.15 10.04 1.18
CA LYS A 178 -8.35 9.76 1.97
C LYS A 178 -9.38 9.02 1.11
N PRO A 179 -9.35 7.67 1.08
CA PRO A 179 -10.36 6.89 0.37
C PRO A 179 -11.73 6.98 1.06
N ALA A 180 -12.80 6.64 0.34
CA ALA A 180 -14.18 6.80 0.84
C ALA A 180 -14.48 6.02 2.14
N LEU A 181 -13.74 4.93 2.39
CA LEU A 181 -13.88 4.10 3.60
C LEU A 181 -13.17 4.72 4.83
N ALA A 182 -12.20 5.61 4.59
CA ALA A 182 -11.39 6.25 5.62
C ALA A 182 -12.01 7.58 6.05
N THR A 183 -11.98 7.85 7.35
CA THR A 183 -12.45 9.14 7.89
C THR A 183 -11.36 10.20 7.86
N THR A 184 -10.10 9.78 7.99
CA THR A 184 -8.92 10.63 7.97
C THR A 184 -7.96 10.19 6.85
N TYR A 185 -6.85 10.90 6.68
CA TYR A 185 -5.83 10.47 5.72
C TYR A 185 -5.18 9.16 6.20
N LEU A 186 -4.82 8.31 5.25
CA LEU A 186 -4.14 7.05 5.55
C LEU A 186 -2.80 7.33 6.24
N LYS A 187 -2.53 6.63 7.35
CA LYS A 187 -1.25 6.70 8.09
C LYS A 187 -0.90 8.12 8.57
N GLU A 188 -1.90 8.93 8.89
CA GLU A 188 -1.71 10.29 9.41
C GLU A 188 -0.85 10.32 10.68
N ASP A 189 -1.03 9.34 11.57
CA ASP A 189 -0.25 9.14 12.80
C ASP A 189 1.22 8.80 12.55
N GLN A 190 1.56 8.34 11.35
CA GLN A 190 2.90 7.91 10.94
C GLN A 190 3.59 8.91 10.00
N GLY A 191 3.01 10.10 9.79
CA GLY A 191 3.57 11.09 8.87
C GLY A 191 3.22 10.86 7.40
N TYR A 192 2.06 10.24 7.15
CA TYR A 192 1.52 9.95 5.82
C TYR A 192 2.38 8.96 5.02
N LEU A 193 2.02 8.73 3.75
CA LEU A 193 2.64 7.73 2.91
C LEU A 193 3.87 8.33 2.21
N ASN A 194 5.03 7.74 2.41
CA ASN A 194 6.30 8.23 1.85
C ASN A 194 6.81 7.23 0.80
N TYR A 195 7.13 7.72 -0.39
CA TYR A 195 7.64 6.91 -1.50
C TYR A 195 8.99 7.44 -1.95
N ARG A 196 9.90 6.51 -2.25
CA ARG A 196 11.21 6.80 -2.81
C ARG A 196 11.26 6.23 -4.21
N ILE A 197 11.24 7.11 -5.20
CA ILE A 197 11.18 6.73 -6.61
C ILE A 197 12.51 7.09 -7.27
N PRO A 198 13.37 6.11 -7.62
CA PRO A 198 14.57 6.38 -8.40
C PRO A 198 14.18 6.82 -9.82
N LEU A 199 14.79 7.90 -10.30
CA LEU A 199 14.59 8.45 -11.64
C LEU A 199 15.81 8.21 -12.54
N ASP A 200 16.44 7.05 -12.37
CA ASP A 200 17.50 6.58 -13.26
C ASP A 200 16.92 6.08 -14.59
N MET A 201 17.77 5.79 -15.59
CA MET A 201 17.31 5.30 -16.89
C MET A 201 16.75 3.87 -16.84
N SER A 202 16.77 3.21 -15.68
CA SER A 202 16.24 1.87 -15.51
C SER A 202 14.74 1.90 -15.16
N THR A 203 13.97 0.99 -15.75
CA THR A 203 12.57 0.79 -15.37
C THR A 203 12.45 -0.11 -14.15
N ALA A 204 11.70 0.35 -13.15
CA ALA A 204 11.35 -0.49 -12.01
C ALA A 204 10.24 -1.47 -12.40
N SER A 205 10.56 -2.75 -12.53
CA SER A 205 9.58 -3.80 -12.84
C SER A 205 8.64 -4.14 -11.66
N LYS A 206 8.98 -3.69 -10.45
CA LYS A 206 8.22 -3.93 -9.23
C LYS A 206 7.40 -2.70 -8.83
N PRO A 207 6.21 -2.88 -8.24
CA PRO A 207 5.44 -1.77 -7.70
C PRO A 207 6.22 -1.08 -6.59
N ILE A 208 6.21 0.25 -6.59
CA ILE A 208 6.85 1.06 -5.56
C ILE A 208 5.79 1.31 -4.46
N THR A 209 6.04 0.70 -3.31
CA THR A 209 5.18 0.78 -2.12
C THR A 209 5.68 1.86 -1.16
N SER A 210 4.79 2.35 -0.29
CA SER A 210 5.17 3.31 0.74
C SER A 210 6.19 2.71 1.70
N SER A 211 7.26 3.43 1.98
CA SER A 211 8.21 3.13 3.04
C SER A 211 7.82 3.88 4.33
N PRO A 212 8.05 3.30 5.52
CA PRO A 212 7.92 4.02 6.77
C PRO A 212 8.86 5.24 6.77
N SER A 213 8.37 6.38 7.25
CA SER A 213 9.21 7.58 7.41
C SER A 213 10.34 7.28 8.40
N VAL A 214 11.57 7.48 7.98
CA VAL A 214 12.76 7.40 8.86
C VAL A 214 13.01 8.76 9.54
N LEU A 215 12.41 9.85 9.04
CA LEU A 215 12.65 11.19 9.56
C LEU A 215 11.60 11.61 10.58
N ASN A 216 12.11 11.97 11.75
CA ASN A 216 11.45 12.67 12.86
C ASN A 216 11.17 14.14 12.51
N GLU A 217 10.84 14.42 11.25
CA GLU A 217 10.36 15.73 10.81
C GLU A 217 8.93 15.90 11.32
N LYS A 218 8.60 17.13 11.73
CA LYS A 218 7.24 17.49 12.15
C LYS A 218 6.25 16.91 11.14
N ILE A 219 5.29 16.11 11.62
CA ILE A 219 4.21 15.54 10.81
C ILE A 219 3.46 16.72 10.19
N GLN A 220 3.80 17.04 8.94
CA GLN A 220 3.22 18.14 8.18
C GLN A 220 2.44 17.55 7.03
N LEU A 221 1.18 17.97 6.92
CA LEU A 221 0.32 17.59 5.83
C LEU A 221 0.93 18.09 4.51
N PRO A 222 0.96 17.26 3.45
CA PRO A 222 1.45 17.69 2.16
C PRO A 222 0.73 18.95 1.68
N VAL A 223 1.49 19.90 1.16
CA VAL A 223 1.05 21.27 0.88
C VAL A 223 0.18 21.33 -0.38
N THR A 224 0.53 20.56 -1.41
CA THR A 224 -0.15 20.67 -2.71
C THR A 224 -1.46 19.88 -2.69
N GLN A 225 -2.56 20.61 -2.75
CA GLN A 225 -3.90 20.05 -2.86
C GLN A 225 -4.20 19.72 -4.33
N ILE A 226 -4.69 18.50 -4.60
CA ILE A 226 -4.97 18.07 -5.96
C ILE A 226 -6.47 18.10 -6.19
N ARG A 227 -6.91 18.98 -7.07
CA ARG A 227 -8.32 19.09 -7.44
C ARG A 227 -8.57 18.37 -8.75
N ARG A 228 -9.81 17.95 -8.94
CA ARG A 228 -10.21 17.28 -10.19
C ARG A 228 -10.01 18.16 -11.41
N VAL A 229 -10.21 19.47 -11.25
CA VAL A 229 -10.04 20.47 -12.31
C VAL A 229 -8.60 20.67 -12.74
N ASP A 230 -7.63 20.31 -11.89
CA ASP A 230 -6.20 20.45 -12.18
C ASP A 230 -5.67 19.24 -12.96
N LEU A 231 -6.45 18.16 -13.03
CA LEU A 231 -6.10 16.92 -13.71
C LEU A 231 -6.62 16.92 -15.14
N ASN A 232 -5.73 16.64 -16.08
CA ASN A 232 -6.14 16.45 -17.46
C ASN A 232 -6.98 15.16 -17.59
N VAL A 233 -8.10 15.25 -18.32
CA VAL A 233 -8.93 14.10 -18.68
C VAL A 233 -8.61 13.76 -20.13
N PHE A 234 -8.04 12.58 -20.35
CA PHE A 234 -7.83 12.01 -21.68
C PHE A 234 -8.96 11.05 -22.04
#